data_AF-A0A7V2XIS2-F1
#
_entry.id   AF-A0A7V2XIS2-F1
#
_cell.length_a   1.000
_cell.length_b   1.000
_cell.length_c   1.000
_cell.angle_alpha   90.00
_cell.angle_beta   90.00
_cell.angle_gamma   90.00
#
_symmetry.space_group_name_H-M   'P 1'
#
loop_
_entity.id
_entity.type
_entity.pdbx_description
1 polymer ?
#
loop_
_entity_poly.entity_id
_entity_poly.type
_entity_poly.pdbx_seq_one_letter_code
_entity_poly.pdbx_strand_id
1 'polypeptide(L)'
;MTQARPARNGFTLVELLALVAAISVLMGFLLPAVSGARRRGWVTRARHDLRQIGFALELYSDTYGLYPPARTFCATMMASIDDYNHLPTELIADGFLSVALEDVFNPGHTYKYIAPGYGWANGMATCLAIWVPRAFPRDNGPADDKAYFSQRTSPVPFATWSVGPAGAKSVFESDMLHYPVPPRHWYPDKRDGLIVHLMTEGGPRMSP
;
A
#
# COMPACT_ATOMS: atom_id res chain seq x y z
N MET A 1 42.44 28.52 55.12
CA MET A 1 42.73 28.83 53.70
C MET A 1 41.42 28.73 52.93
N THR A 2 40.81 29.87 52.60
CA THR A 2 39.52 29.95 51.91
C THR A 2 39.79 29.98 50.41
N GLN A 3 39.55 28.87 49.71
CA GLN A 3 39.70 28.80 48.26
C GLN A 3 38.62 29.67 47.60
N ALA A 4 39.02 30.72 46.88
CA ALA A 4 38.10 31.53 46.08
C ALA A 4 37.51 30.68 44.95
N ARG A 5 36.18 30.61 44.86
CA ARG A 5 35.51 29.90 43.76
C ARG A 5 35.81 30.64 42.45
N PRO A 6 36.26 29.96 41.39
CA PRO A 6 36.48 30.61 40.10
C PRO A 6 35.19 31.27 39.62
N ALA A 7 35.29 32.51 39.16
CA ALA A 7 34.17 33.24 38.57
C ALA A 7 33.64 32.43 37.38
N ARG A 8 32.33 32.17 37.37
CA ARG A 8 31.69 31.44 36.28
C ARG A 8 31.61 32.40 35.09
N ASN A 9 32.32 32.09 34.01
CA ASN A 9 32.17 32.81 32.74
C ASN A 9 30.73 32.64 32.25
N GLY A 10 30.02 33.76 32.08
CA GLY A 10 28.70 33.78 31.48
C GLY A 10 28.79 33.65 29.95
N PHE A 11 27.74 33.13 29.33
CA PHE A 11 27.64 33.05 27.87
C PHE A 11 27.62 34.45 27.26
N THR A 12 28.43 34.66 26.22
CA THR A 12 28.37 35.87 25.41
C THR A 12 27.26 35.76 24.36
N LEU A 13 26.74 36.91 23.92
CA LEU A 13 25.74 36.96 22.84
C LEU A 13 26.28 36.34 21.54
N VAL A 14 27.58 36.51 21.28
CA VAL A 14 28.26 35.95 20.11
C VAL A 14 28.31 34.41 20.17
N GLU A 15 28.65 33.82 21.32
CA GLU A 15 28.67 32.36 21.49
C GLU A 15 27.27 31.75 21.31
N LEU A 16 26.24 32.41 21.85
CA LEU A 16 24.86 31.96 21.66
C LEU A 16 24.43 32.04 20.19
N LEU A 17 24.76 33.14 19.50
CA LEU A 17 24.43 33.33 18.10
C LEU A 17 25.12 32.31 17.20
N ALA A 18 26.43 32.08 17.40
CA ALA A 18 27.21 31.12 16.65
C ALA A 18 26.68 29.69 16.83
N LEU A 19 26.24 29.34 18.04
CA LEU A 19 25.66 28.03 18.35
C LEU A 19 24.35 27.79 17.59
N VAL A 20 23.41 28.74 17.66
CA VAL A 20 22.12 28.62 16.98
C VAL A 20 22.31 28.60 15.46
N ALA A 21 23.27 29.37 14.94
CA ALA A 21 23.64 29.34 13.52
C ALA A 21 24.14 27.94 13.11
N ALA A 22 25.04 27.33 13.89
CA ALA A 22 25.56 25.99 13.61
C ALA A 22 24.45 24.93 13.66
N ILE A 23 23.58 24.95 14.69
CA ILE A 23 22.45 24.00 14.81
C ILE A 23 21.49 24.16 13.63
N SER A 24 21.19 25.38 13.21
CA SER A 24 20.29 25.66 12.08
C SER A 24 20.84 25.09 10.77
N VAL A 25 22.15 25.25 10.52
CA VAL A 25 22.82 24.67 9.34
C VAL A 25 22.74 23.14 9.37
N LEU A 26 23.05 22.51 10.51
CA LEU A 26 22.97 21.06 10.66
C LEU A 26 21.53 20.56 10.43
N MET A 27 20.53 21.20 11.05
CA MET A 27 19.12 20.83 10.87
C MET A 27 18.66 21.00 9.42
N GLY A 28 19.12 22.03 8.72
CA GLY A 28 18.81 22.25 7.31
C GLY A 28 19.23 21.08 6.40
N PHE A 29 20.34 20.41 6.72
CA PHE A 29 20.79 19.21 6.00
C PHE A 29 20.07 17.93 6.45
N LEU A 30 19.67 17.84 7.72
CA LEU A 30 19.04 16.65 8.31
C LEU A 30 17.61 16.41 7.83
N LEU A 31 16.78 17.46 7.72
CA LEU A 31 15.35 17.35 7.38
C LEU A 31 15.07 16.59 6.05
N PRO A 32 15.71 16.91 4.90
CA PRO A 32 15.47 16.19 3.65
C PRO A 32 15.96 14.74 3.68
N ALA A 33 17.01 14.44 4.45
CA ALA A 33 17.50 13.07 4.61
C ALA A 33 16.52 12.19 5.41
N VAL A 34 15.95 12.74 6.48
CA VAL A 34 15.00 12.02 7.36
C VAL A 34 13.68 11.73 6.63
N SER A 35 13.15 12.66 5.84
CA SER A 35 11.91 12.45 5.09
C SER A 35 12.04 11.33 4.05
N GLY A 36 13.17 11.27 3.33
CA GLY A 36 13.47 10.19 2.40
C GLY A 36 13.69 8.83 3.08
N ALA A 37 14.29 8.81 4.28
CA ALA A 37 14.40 7.59 5.08
C ALA A 37 13.03 7.08 5.55
N ARG A 38 12.17 7.97 6.04
CA ARG A 38 10.81 7.64 6.47
C ARG A 38 9.97 7.05 5.34
N ARG A 39 9.99 7.66 4.15
CA ARG A 39 9.27 7.14 2.97
C ARG A 39 9.74 5.74 2.60
N ARG A 40 11.05 5.47 2.59
CA ARG A 40 11.60 4.13 2.36
C ARG A 40 11.19 3.12 3.44
N GLY A 41 11.15 3.55 4.70
CA GLY A 41 10.66 2.73 5.82
C GLY A 41 9.19 2.34 5.64
N TRP A 42 8.34 3.29 5.23
CA TRP A 42 6.93 3.03 4.94
C TRP A 42 6.73 2.10 3.74
N VAL A 43 7.48 2.27 2.66
CA VAL A 43 7.46 1.33 1.53
C VAL A 43 7.87 -0.07 1.99
N THR A 44 8.90 -0.17 2.82
CA THR A 44 9.38 -1.45 3.36
C THR A 44 8.32 -2.14 4.21
N ARG A 45 7.63 -1.36 5.07
CA ARG A 45 6.51 -1.85 5.88
C ARG A 45 5.35 -2.31 5.00
N ALA A 46 4.93 -1.50 4.03
CA ALA A 46 3.85 -1.87 3.10
C ALA A 46 4.15 -3.17 2.35
N ARG A 47 5.38 -3.36 1.87
CA ARG A 47 5.82 -4.61 1.24
C ARG A 47 5.85 -5.81 2.21
N HIS A 48 6.20 -5.58 3.47
CA HIS A 48 6.16 -6.64 4.48
C HIS A 48 4.71 -7.08 4.75
N ASP A 49 3.83 -6.12 5.02
CA ASP A 49 2.42 -6.37 5.34
C ASP A 49 1.71 -7.05 4.15
N LEU A 50 1.96 -6.59 2.91
CA LEU A 50 1.42 -7.22 1.70
C LEU A 50 1.88 -8.68 1.51
N ARG A 51 3.11 -9.02 1.91
CA ARG A 51 3.57 -10.42 1.90
C ARG A 51 2.85 -11.27 2.95
N GLN A 52 2.63 -10.72 4.15
CA GLN A 52 1.86 -11.42 5.19
C GLN A 52 0.42 -11.66 4.74
N ILE A 53 -0.22 -10.66 4.12
CA ILE A 53 -1.56 -10.78 3.55
C ILE A 53 -1.56 -11.83 2.44
N GLY A 54 -0.58 -11.78 1.53
CA GLY A 54 -0.44 -12.77 0.47
C GLY A 54 -0.35 -14.20 1.00
N PHE A 55 0.44 -14.42 2.05
CA PHE A 55 0.53 -15.72 2.70
C PHE A 55 -0.80 -16.16 3.34
N ALA A 56 -1.51 -15.24 4.00
CA ALA A 56 -2.83 -15.52 4.57
C ALA A 56 -3.88 -15.87 3.49
N LEU A 57 -3.81 -15.23 2.32
CA LEU A 57 -4.67 -15.52 1.18
C LEU A 57 -4.41 -16.90 0.57
N GLU A 58 -3.14 -17.31 0.48
CA GLU A 58 -2.77 -18.66 0.03
C GLU A 58 -3.29 -19.73 1.02
N LEU A 59 -3.08 -19.54 2.32
CA LEU A 59 -3.63 -20.43 3.37
C LEU A 59 -5.16 -20.54 3.31
N TYR A 60 -5.84 -19.42 3.07
CA TYR A 60 -7.29 -19.40 2.89
C TYR A 60 -7.68 -20.22 1.66
N SER A 61 -6.99 -20.02 0.53
CA SER A 61 -7.23 -20.77 -0.70
C SER A 61 -6.97 -22.27 -0.53
N ASP A 62 -5.91 -22.65 0.20
CA ASP A 62 -5.62 -24.06 0.52
C ASP A 62 -6.74 -24.70 1.37
N THR A 63 -7.37 -23.91 2.24
CA THR A 63 -8.44 -24.38 3.13
C THR A 63 -9.80 -24.49 2.43
N TYR A 64 -10.15 -23.49 1.61
CA TYR A 64 -11.50 -23.37 1.00
C TYR A 64 -11.54 -23.65 -0.51
N GLY A 65 -10.39 -23.86 -1.15
CA GLY A 65 -10.24 -24.10 -2.59
C GLY A 65 -10.47 -22.88 -3.49
N LEU A 66 -10.67 -21.70 -2.91
CA LEU A 66 -10.95 -20.42 -3.56
C LEU A 66 -10.43 -19.29 -2.67
N TYR A 67 -10.12 -18.14 -3.27
CA TYR A 67 -9.79 -16.93 -2.54
C TYR A 67 -11.04 -16.23 -1.97
N PRO A 68 -10.90 -15.46 -0.87
CA PRO A 68 -12.03 -14.77 -0.25
C PRO A 68 -12.79 -13.85 -1.21
N PRO A 69 -14.09 -13.62 -1.02
CA PRO A 69 -14.85 -12.71 -1.86
C PRO A 69 -14.34 -11.27 -1.73
N ALA A 70 -14.05 -10.64 -2.87
CA ALA A 70 -13.70 -9.23 -2.91
C ALA A 70 -14.93 -8.34 -2.67
N ARG A 71 -14.70 -7.14 -2.14
CA ARG A 71 -15.75 -6.19 -1.78
C ARG A 71 -15.47 -4.84 -2.39
N THR A 72 -16.30 -4.44 -3.35
CA THR A 72 -16.28 -3.09 -3.90
C THR A 72 -17.54 -2.35 -3.50
N PHE A 73 -17.45 -1.03 -3.47
CA PHE A 73 -18.60 -0.17 -3.19
C PHE A 73 -18.64 0.91 -4.26
N CYS A 74 -19.83 1.26 -4.73
CA CYS A 74 -20.03 2.46 -5.53
C CYS A 74 -19.97 3.67 -4.61
N ALA A 75 -19.41 4.77 -5.12
CA ALA A 75 -19.19 5.99 -4.35
C ALA A 75 -20.46 6.55 -3.65
N THR A 76 -21.66 6.23 -4.15
CA THR A 76 -22.92 6.70 -3.57
C THR A 76 -23.30 6.03 -2.25
N MET A 77 -22.71 4.87 -1.92
CA MET A 77 -23.00 4.12 -0.69
C MET A 77 -21.81 4.06 0.28
N MET A 78 -20.71 4.74 -0.03
CA MET A 78 -19.49 4.76 0.78
C MET A 78 -19.46 5.99 1.70
N ALA A 79 -18.83 5.88 2.86
CA ALA A 79 -18.58 7.04 3.73
C ALA A 79 -17.53 7.97 3.11
N SER A 80 -16.53 7.40 2.43
CA SER A 80 -15.52 8.08 1.62
C SER A 80 -15.40 7.42 0.24
N ILE A 81 -15.03 8.20 -0.78
CA ILE A 81 -14.76 7.70 -2.14
C ILE A 81 -13.56 6.73 -2.20
N ASP A 82 -12.81 6.64 -1.11
CA ASP A 82 -11.62 5.79 -0.93
C ASP A 82 -11.92 4.47 -0.19
N ASP A 83 -13.15 4.26 0.31
CA ASP A 83 -13.58 3.08 1.10
C ASP A 83 -13.90 1.83 0.25
N TYR A 84 -13.09 1.52 -0.77
CA TYR A 84 -13.34 0.38 -1.70
C TYR A 84 -12.28 -0.69 -1.57
N ASN A 85 -12.60 -1.93 -1.95
CA ASN A 85 -11.66 -3.06 -2.03
C ASN A 85 -10.88 -3.30 -0.74
N HIS A 86 -11.53 -3.20 0.43
CA HIS A 86 -10.88 -3.46 1.71
C HIS A 86 -10.49 -4.94 1.83
N LEU A 87 -9.56 -5.24 2.75
CA LEU A 87 -9.20 -6.63 3.05
C LEU A 87 -10.45 -7.43 3.45
N PRO A 88 -10.55 -8.69 3.01
CA PRO A 88 -11.67 -9.54 3.37
C PRO A 88 -11.67 -9.78 4.88
N THR A 89 -12.81 -9.55 5.52
CA THR A 89 -12.98 -9.74 6.97
C THR A 89 -12.81 -11.20 7.38
N GLU A 90 -13.05 -12.12 6.45
CA GLU A 90 -12.84 -13.57 6.59
C GLU A 90 -11.41 -13.91 7.01
N LEU A 91 -10.40 -13.18 6.52
CA LEU A 91 -9.01 -13.44 6.90
C LEU A 91 -8.80 -13.30 8.40
N ILE A 92 -9.53 -12.42 9.06
CA ILE A 92 -9.43 -12.21 10.51
C ILE A 92 -10.41 -13.12 11.25
N ALA A 93 -11.65 -13.20 10.76
CA ALA A 93 -12.71 -13.98 11.39
C ALA A 93 -12.34 -15.47 11.47
N ASP A 94 -11.68 -16.00 10.43
CA ASP A 94 -11.27 -17.39 10.34
C ASP A 94 -9.82 -17.63 10.82
N GLY A 95 -9.14 -16.59 11.30
CA GLY A 95 -7.84 -16.69 11.97
C GLY A 95 -6.60 -16.77 11.06
N PHE A 96 -6.72 -16.46 9.77
CA PHE A 96 -5.57 -16.38 8.85
C PHE A 96 -4.69 -15.14 9.09
N LEU A 97 -5.27 -14.08 9.64
CA LEU A 97 -4.60 -12.87 10.11
C LEU A 97 -4.98 -12.61 11.56
N SER A 98 -3.98 -12.28 12.39
CA SER A 98 -4.20 -11.94 13.80
C SER A 98 -4.86 -10.57 14.01
N VAL A 99 -4.77 -9.67 13.02
CA VAL A 99 -5.31 -8.30 13.07
C VAL A 99 -5.55 -7.77 11.66
N ALA A 100 -6.49 -6.82 11.53
CA ALA A 100 -6.63 -6.01 10.32
C ALA A 100 -5.38 -5.15 10.13
N LEU A 101 -4.59 -5.44 9.10
CA LEU A 101 -3.42 -4.64 8.76
C LEU A 101 -3.86 -3.33 8.09
N GLU A 102 -3.50 -2.21 8.71
CA GLU A 102 -3.73 -0.86 8.22
C GLU A 102 -2.64 -0.46 7.21
N ASP A 103 -3.04 0.15 6.09
CA ASP A 103 -2.10 0.65 5.10
C ASP A 103 -1.43 1.93 5.63
N VAL A 104 -0.10 1.88 5.75
CA VAL A 104 0.71 3.01 6.22
C VAL A 104 0.56 4.27 5.34
N PHE A 105 0.15 4.09 4.08
CA PHE A 105 -0.12 5.17 3.14
C PHE A 105 -1.60 5.56 3.04
N ASN A 106 -2.49 4.85 3.74
CA ASN A 106 -3.91 5.18 3.82
C ASN A 106 -4.45 5.00 5.26
N PRO A 107 -4.11 5.93 6.19
CA PRO A 107 -4.49 5.80 7.58
C PRO A 107 -6.01 5.62 7.77
N GLY A 108 -6.38 4.75 8.71
CA GLY A 108 -7.77 4.37 8.97
C GLY A 108 -8.35 3.32 8.00
N HIS A 109 -7.60 2.89 6.98
CA HIS A 109 -8.05 1.93 5.99
C HIS A 109 -7.09 0.75 5.90
N THR A 110 -7.62 -0.43 5.56
CA THR A 110 -6.77 -1.60 5.30
C THR A 110 -6.05 -1.47 3.96
N TYR A 111 -5.09 -2.37 3.73
CA TYR A 111 -4.63 -2.66 2.38
C TYR A 111 -5.81 -3.04 1.48
N LYS A 112 -5.59 -2.91 0.19
CA LYS A 112 -6.60 -3.17 -0.81
C LYS A 112 -6.48 -4.59 -1.34
N TYR A 113 -7.61 -5.20 -1.66
CA TYR A 113 -7.71 -6.58 -2.13
C TYR A 113 -8.77 -6.72 -3.23
N ILE A 114 -8.42 -7.48 -4.26
CA ILE A 114 -9.36 -7.93 -5.28
C ILE A 114 -8.99 -9.34 -5.75
N ALA A 115 -10.01 -10.15 -5.97
CA ALA A 115 -9.94 -11.44 -6.64
C ALA A 115 -11.05 -11.49 -7.69
N PRO A 116 -10.84 -12.15 -8.83
CA PRO A 116 -11.87 -12.30 -9.83
C PRO A 116 -12.93 -13.30 -9.35
N GLY A 117 -14.15 -13.20 -9.85
CA GLY A 117 -15.24 -14.10 -9.49
C GLY A 117 -16.16 -13.53 -8.43
N TYR A 118 -16.72 -14.42 -7.62
CA TYR A 118 -17.77 -14.07 -6.66
C TYR A 118 -17.27 -13.02 -5.66
N GLY A 119 -18.07 -11.97 -5.48
CA GLY A 119 -17.79 -10.89 -4.54
C GLY A 119 -19.03 -10.10 -4.20
N TRP A 120 -18.83 -8.95 -3.58
CA TRP A 120 -19.89 -8.05 -3.16
C TRP A 120 -19.67 -6.68 -3.78
N ALA A 121 -20.71 -6.14 -4.41
CA ALA A 121 -20.78 -4.74 -4.81
C ALA A 121 -21.96 -4.09 -4.10
N ASN A 122 -21.71 -3.06 -3.28
CA ASN A 122 -22.78 -2.37 -2.53
C ASN A 122 -23.62 -3.31 -1.66
N GLY A 123 -23.00 -4.32 -1.05
CA GLY A 123 -23.69 -5.33 -0.25
C GLY A 123 -24.52 -6.34 -1.08
N MET A 124 -24.55 -6.22 -2.40
CA MET A 124 -25.19 -7.19 -3.29
C MET A 124 -24.17 -8.17 -3.86
N ALA A 125 -24.53 -9.44 -3.92
CA ALA A 125 -23.72 -10.47 -4.55
C ALA A 125 -23.49 -10.13 -6.03
N THR A 126 -22.25 -10.22 -6.48
CA THR A 126 -21.86 -9.90 -7.86
C THR A 126 -20.66 -10.72 -8.31
N CYS A 127 -20.25 -10.53 -9.56
CA CYS A 127 -19.01 -11.06 -10.11
C CYS A 127 -18.06 -9.89 -10.41
N LEU A 128 -16.88 -9.92 -9.78
CA LEU A 128 -15.84 -8.90 -9.95
C LEU A 128 -14.75 -9.41 -10.90
N ALA A 129 -14.14 -8.48 -11.62
CA ALA A 129 -13.03 -8.77 -12.51
C ALA A 129 -11.71 -8.21 -11.99
N ILE A 130 -10.61 -8.87 -12.36
CA ILE A 130 -9.29 -8.26 -12.41
C ILE A 130 -8.94 -7.99 -13.86
N TRP A 131 -8.42 -6.79 -14.12
CA TRP A 131 -7.89 -6.40 -15.42
C TRP A 131 -6.41 -6.77 -15.49
N VAL A 132 -6.03 -7.59 -16.47
CA VAL A 132 -4.64 -8.05 -16.65
C VAL A 132 -4.19 -7.80 -18.09
N PRO A 133 -3.03 -7.14 -18.32
CA PRO A 133 -2.45 -6.98 -19.64
C PRO A 133 -2.33 -8.32 -20.38
N ARG A 134 -2.64 -8.34 -21.68
CA ARG A 134 -2.50 -9.58 -22.49
C ARG A 134 -1.08 -10.13 -22.50
N ALA A 135 -0.07 -9.26 -22.43
CA ALA A 135 1.34 -9.63 -22.41
C ALA A 135 1.93 -9.67 -20.98
N PHE A 136 1.11 -9.78 -19.93
CA PHE A 136 1.55 -9.71 -18.53
C PHE A 136 2.79 -10.61 -18.25
N PRO A 137 3.83 -10.11 -17.56
CA PRO A 137 3.93 -8.82 -16.86
C PRO A 137 4.36 -7.65 -17.74
N ARG A 138 4.40 -7.81 -19.07
CA ARG A 138 4.66 -6.67 -19.95
C ARG A 138 3.37 -5.91 -20.18
N ASP A 139 3.52 -4.62 -20.31
CA ASP A 139 2.45 -3.68 -20.51
C ASP A 139 2.70 -2.96 -21.85
N ASN A 140 1.79 -3.12 -22.81
CA ASN A 140 1.86 -2.40 -24.09
C ASN A 140 0.79 -1.28 -24.20
N GLY A 141 0.10 -0.96 -23.10
CA GLY A 141 -0.89 0.11 -22.99
C GLY A 141 -2.33 -0.39 -22.74
N PRO A 142 -3.23 0.48 -22.22
CA PRO A 142 -4.54 0.08 -21.68
C PRO A 142 -5.50 -0.62 -22.66
N ALA A 143 -5.30 -0.49 -23.97
CA ALA A 143 -6.13 -1.14 -24.99
C ALA A 143 -5.88 -2.67 -25.07
N ASP A 144 -4.79 -3.18 -24.48
CA ASP A 144 -4.47 -4.60 -24.49
C ASP A 144 -4.89 -5.35 -23.21
N ASP A 145 -5.37 -4.64 -22.18
CA ASP A 145 -5.86 -5.20 -20.93
C ASP A 145 -7.08 -6.11 -21.15
N LYS A 146 -7.13 -7.25 -20.44
CA LYS A 146 -8.24 -8.20 -20.49
C LYS A 146 -8.81 -8.41 -19.09
N ALA A 147 -10.14 -8.28 -18.95
CA ALA A 147 -10.85 -8.60 -17.73
C ALA A 147 -10.98 -10.12 -17.54
N TYR A 148 -10.70 -10.60 -16.33
CA TYR A 148 -10.91 -11.97 -15.90
C TYR A 148 -11.90 -12.00 -14.75
N PHE A 149 -12.98 -12.76 -14.90
CA PHE A 149 -14.07 -12.89 -13.93
C PHE A 149 -14.06 -14.25 -13.20
N SER A 150 -13.04 -15.07 -13.40
CA SER A 150 -12.95 -16.40 -12.77
C SER A 150 -11.57 -16.62 -12.18
N GLN A 151 -11.55 -17.09 -10.93
CA GLN A 151 -10.32 -17.47 -10.23
C GLN A 151 -9.56 -18.59 -10.94
N ARG A 152 -10.27 -19.45 -11.70
CA ARG A 152 -9.66 -20.59 -12.39
C ARG A 152 -9.00 -20.22 -13.71
N THR A 153 -9.43 -19.14 -14.36
CA THR A 153 -8.94 -18.76 -15.69
C THR A 153 -8.08 -17.50 -15.67
N SER A 154 -8.08 -16.76 -14.56
CA SER A 154 -7.24 -15.59 -14.41
C SER A 154 -5.77 -15.99 -14.23
N PRO A 155 -4.83 -15.41 -14.99
CA PRO A 155 -3.40 -15.59 -14.74
C PRO A 155 -2.94 -14.95 -13.42
N VAL A 156 -3.78 -14.09 -12.85
CA VAL A 156 -3.58 -13.42 -11.55
C VAL A 156 -4.77 -13.78 -10.66
N PRO A 157 -4.63 -14.71 -9.71
CA PRO A 157 -5.76 -15.21 -8.94
C PRO A 157 -6.23 -14.21 -7.88
N PHE A 158 -5.34 -13.35 -7.39
CA PHE A 158 -5.68 -12.16 -6.61
C PHE A 158 -4.63 -11.07 -6.79
N ALA A 159 -5.03 -9.85 -6.45
CA ALA A 159 -4.13 -8.73 -6.29
C ALA A 159 -4.39 -8.03 -4.96
N THR A 160 -3.31 -7.72 -4.26
CA THR A 160 -3.30 -6.89 -3.06
C THR A 160 -2.40 -5.69 -3.28
N TRP A 161 -2.78 -4.54 -2.74
CA TRP A 161 -1.94 -3.36 -2.92
C TRP A 161 -2.09 -2.37 -1.77
N SER A 162 -1.03 -1.60 -1.57
CA SER A 162 -1.09 -0.32 -0.88
C SER A 162 -1.33 0.76 -1.92
N VAL A 163 -2.04 1.81 -1.51
CA VAL A 163 -2.24 3.01 -2.33
C VAL A 163 -0.92 3.73 -2.63
N GLY A 164 0.13 3.41 -1.86
CA GLY A 164 1.47 3.91 -2.06
C GLY A 164 1.61 5.39 -1.69
N PRO A 165 2.82 5.96 -1.87
CA PRO A 165 3.14 7.30 -1.38
C PRO A 165 2.32 8.45 -1.96
N ALA A 166 1.58 8.22 -3.04
CA ALA A 166 0.70 9.19 -3.67
C ALA A 166 -0.65 9.35 -2.94
N GLY A 167 -0.95 8.44 -2.01
CA GLY A 167 -2.26 8.36 -1.36
C GLY A 167 -3.30 7.62 -2.21
N ALA A 168 -4.49 7.48 -1.64
CA ALA A 168 -5.60 6.76 -2.25
C ALA A 168 -6.03 7.38 -3.59
N LYS A 169 -6.41 6.50 -4.51
CA LYS A 169 -7.18 6.84 -5.70
C LYS A 169 -8.63 6.53 -5.43
N SER A 170 -9.54 7.36 -5.91
CA SER A 170 -10.97 7.10 -5.81
C SER A 170 -11.35 5.80 -6.52
N VAL A 171 -12.47 5.21 -6.12
CA VAL A 171 -13.00 4.02 -6.82
C VAL A 171 -13.20 4.27 -8.33
N PHE A 172 -13.61 5.48 -8.73
CA PHE A 172 -13.79 5.84 -10.14
C PHE A 172 -12.47 5.92 -10.91
N GLU A 173 -11.44 6.54 -10.32
CA GLU A 173 -10.11 6.56 -10.94
C GLU A 173 -9.57 5.14 -11.09
N SER A 174 -9.78 4.29 -10.08
CA SER A 174 -9.37 2.89 -10.14
C SER A 174 -10.04 2.15 -11.31
N ASP A 175 -11.36 2.33 -11.47
CA ASP A 175 -12.15 1.62 -12.47
C ASP A 175 -11.82 2.13 -13.89
N MET A 176 -11.74 3.44 -14.09
CA MET A 176 -11.41 4.05 -15.39
C MET A 176 -9.98 3.75 -15.87
N LEU A 177 -9.05 3.55 -14.94
CA LEU A 177 -7.65 3.30 -15.24
C LEU A 177 -7.25 1.82 -15.09
N HIS A 178 -8.21 0.94 -14.80
CA HIS A 178 -8.02 -0.50 -14.58
C HIS A 178 -7.01 -0.84 -13.46
N TYR A 179 -6.94 -0.05 -12.37
CA TYR A 179 -6.12 -0.39 -11.21
C TYR A 179 -6.71 -1.63 -10.50
N PRO A 180 -5.91 -2.49 -9.86
CA PRO A 180 -4.48 -2.32 -9.57
C PRO A 180 -3.48 -3.00 -10.52
N VAL A 181 -3.89 -3.87 -11.47
CA VAL A 181 -2.91 -4.74 -12.20
C VAL A 181 -2.72 -4.39 -13.67
N PRO A 182 -2.21 -3.20 -13.96
CA PRO A 182 -1.17 -3.07 -14.99
C PRO A 182 0.15 -2.53 -14.41
N PRO A 183 1.31 -3.12 -14.74
CA PRO A 183 2.63 -2.73 -14.20
C PRO A 183 3.01 -1.26 -14.36
N ARG A 184 2.49 -0.55 -15.37
CA ARG A 184 2.70 0.89 -15.56
C ARG A 184 2.23 1.78 -14.39
N HIS A 185 1.41 1.24 -13.50
CA HIS A 185 0.90 1.96 -12.32
C HIS A 185 1.69 1.64 -11.04
N TRP A 186 2.73 0.83 -11.11
CA TRP A 186 3.46 0.36 -9.95
C TRP A 186 4.57 1.32 -9.53
N TYR A 187 4.80 1.37 -8.22
CA TYR A 187 6.00 1.95 -7.63
C TYR A 187 7.19 0.99 -7.83
N PRO A 188 8.44 1.46 -8.03
CA PRO A 188 8.89 2.85 -8.10
C PRO A 188 8.84 3.49 -9.48
N ASP A 189 8.59 2.71 -10.54
CA ASP A 189 8.64 3.18 -11.94
C ASP A 189 7.74 4.40 -12.13
N LYS A 190 6.57 4.37 -11.51
CA LYS A 190 5.77 5.56 -11.22
C LYS A 190 6.08 6.03 -9.81
N ARG A 191 6.64 7.23 -9.67
CA ARG A 191 6.94 7.85 -8.36
C ARG A 191 5.72 7.90 -7.43
N ASP A 192 4.54 7.94 -8.04
CA ASP A 192 3.22 7.99 -7.42
C ASP A 192 2.43 6.69 -7.61
N GLY A 193 3.14 5.57 -7.83
CA GLY A 193 2.56 4.28 -8.11
C GLY A 193 2.10 3.51 -6.88
N LEU A 194 1.29 2.49 -7.13
CA LEU A 194 0.84 1.53 -6.13
C LEU A 194 1.99 0.59 -5.74
N ILE A 195 1.99 0.13 -4.49
CA ILE A 195 2.84 -0.99 -4.09
C ILE A 195 1.98 -2.23 -4.18
N VAL A 196 2.23 -3.08 -5.17
CA VAL A 196 1.35 -4.20 -5.50
C VAL A 196 2.03 -5.52 -5.12
N HIS A 197 1.26 -6.43 -4.56
CA HIS A 197 1.61 -7.83 -4.38
C HIS A 197 0.51 -8.70 -5.00
N LEU A 198 0.89 -9.60 -5.88
CA LEU A 198 -0.02 -10.47 -6.60
C LEU A 198 0.56 -11.87 -6.72
N MET A 199 -0.30 -12.85 -6.87
CA MET A 199 0.10 -14.20 -7.21
C MET A 199 0.03 -14.41 -8.73
N THR A 200 0.86 -15.30 -9.25
CA THR A 200 0.86 -15.69 -10.66
C THR A 200 1.12 -17.18 -10.78
N GLU A 201 0.91 -17.77 -11.95
CA GLU A 201 1.32 -19.15 -12.25
C GLU A 201 2.82 -19.39 -11.98
N GLY A 202 3.65 -18.34 -12.14
CA GLY A 202 5.08 -18.38 -11.84
C GLY A 202 5.45 -18.08 -10.38
N GLY A 203 4.48 -18.04 -9.46
CA GLY A 203 4.67 -17.72 -8.04
C GLY A 203 4.37 -16.26 -7.68
N PRO A 204 4.65 -15.86 -6.42
CA PRO A 204 4.36 -14.52 -5.92
C PRO A 204 5.19 -13.48 -6.67
N ARG A 205 4.56 -12.34 -6.98
CA ARG A 205 5.22 -11.18 -7.55
C ARG A 205 4.85 -9.93 -6.79
N MET A 206 5.83 -9.05 -6.67
CA MET A 206 5.69 -7.76 -6.04
C MET A 206 6.19 -6.69 -7.00
N SER A 207 5.64 -5.49 -6.88
CA SER A 207 6.23 -4.33 -7.52
C SER A 207 7.71 -4.20 -7.11
N PRO A 208 8.62 -3.85 -8.03
CA PRO A 208 10.04 -3.69 -7.71
C PRO A 208 10.26 -2.71 -6.54
#